data_AF-A0AAE0XCN0-F1
#
_entry.id   AF-A0AAE0XCN0-F1
#
_cell.length_a   1.000
_cell.length_b   1.000
_cell.length_c   1.000
_cell.angle_alpha   90.00
_cell.angle_beta   90.00
_cell.angle_gamma   90.00
#
_symmetry.space_group_name_H-M   'P 1'
#
loop_
_entity.id
_entity.type
_entity.pdbx_description
1 polymer ?
#
loop_
_entity_poly.entity_id
_entity_poly.type
_entity_poly.pdbx_seq_one_letter_code
_entity_poly.pdbx_strand_id
1 'polypeptide(L)'
;MSPSGPREDIFPDWILSARSNVHIVRDRASFIEYTPFNTFATNVAGARSAAAIAVGTVEIQVKRAAKKRGPRSHRVLRLHNGLHVPDAVCNVVGGTVTGEDFSVELGARNEGSDARIRNGSDYVRLAYFVKNQYSLLELRLSNPPVGPRLGLSRLDMEPSGVYNIHVIWPVSERRRFEAFKEGLNHRVYCANNIPSSQPYTAEEKLWLKKHYGGDFKFLQVYGLSIYKDEDCEEGRAIARALMRGDESDEDVPGFPFTHDELVFTEKRWGDMANFMTWLRLARYNKDDCETAKTVVGVLMAVADRKRARRA
;
A
#
# COMPACT_ATOMS: atom_id res chain seq x y z
N MET A 1 -18.62 6.10 28.39
CA MET A 1 -17.97 7.35 27.93
C MET A 1 -16.47 7.12 27.95
N SER A 2 -15.87 6.91 26.79
CA SER A 2 -14.41 6.70 26.66
C SER A 2 -13.72 8.05 26.43
N PRO A 3 -12.50 8.25 26.96
CA PRO A 3 -11.88 9.57 27.05
C PRO A 3 -11.37 10.01 25.68
N SER A 4 -11.84 11.16 25.22
CA SER A 4 -11.25 11.87 24.09
C SER A 4 -9.85 12.35 24.51
N GLY A 5 -8.80 11.66 24.05
CA GLY A 5 -7.46 12.23 24.04
C GLY A 5 -7.42 13.57 23.28
N PRO A 6 -6.38 14.40 23.49
CA PRO A 6 -6.25 15.67 22.79
C PRO A 6 -6.27 15.43 21.29
N ARG A 7 -7.28 15.98 20.59
CA ARG A 7 -7.32 15.97 19.13
C ARG A 7 -6.12 16.77 18.63
N GLU A 8 -5.15 16.07 18.06
CA GLU A 8 -3.97 16.66 17.41
C GLU A 8 -4.39 17.65 16.33
N ASP A 9 -3.71 18.80 16.29
CA ASP A 9 -3.96 19.82 15.29
C ASP A 9 -3.48 19.33 13.92
N ILE A 10 -4.32 19.48 12.89
CA ILE A 10 -4.03 19.01 11.53
C ILE A 10 -3.15 20.04 10.82
N PHE A 11 -2.21 19.56 10.01
CA PHE A 11 -1.28 20.38 9.26
C PHE A 11 -2.01 21.26 8.23
N PRO A 12 -1.80 22.59 8.27
CA PRO A 12 -2.60 23.53 7.48
C PRO A 12 -2.22 23.57 6.00
N ASP A 13 -0.95 23.32 5.67
CA ASP A 13 -0.40 23.66 4.37
C ASP A 13 -0.82 22.63 3.31
N TRP A 14 -1.85 22.96 2.52
CA TRP A 14 -2.31 22.16 1.38
C TRP A 14 -2.04 22.90 0.09
N ILE A 15 -0.97 22.53 -0.61
CA ILE A 15 -0.50 23.24 -1.80
C ILE A 15 -0.95 22.53 -3.08
N LEU A 16 -1.54 23.26 -4.00
CA LEU A 16 -1.80 22.78 -5.36
C LEU A 16 -0.50 22.75 -6.16
N SER A 17 -0.14 21.57 -6.64
CA SER A 17 0.93 21.40 -7.63
C SER A 17 0.33 20.89 -8.93
N ALA A 18 0.19 21.79 -9.91
CA ALA A 18 -0.48 21.50 -11.18
C ALA A 18 0.18 20.37 -12.00
N ARG A 19 1.47 20.12 -11.79
CA ARG A 19 2.24 19.08 -12.50
C ARG A 19 2.44 17.80 -11.69
N SER A 20 2.02 17.77 -10.42
CA SER A 20 2.08 16.56 -9.62
C SER A 20 1.00 15.54 -10.04
N ASN A 21 1.39 14.27 -10.09
CA ASN A 21 0.51 13.15 -10.47
C ASN A 21 0.04 12.30 -9.28
N VAL A 22 0.18 12.83 -8.08
CA VAL A 22 -0.25 12.18 -6.85
C VAL A 22 -0.51 13.24 -5.78
N HIS A 23 -1.34 12.91 -4.79
CA HIS A 23 -1.51 13.71 -3.58
C HIS A 23 -0.50 13.27 -2.50
N ILE A 24 0.08 14.22 -1.78
CA ILE A 24 0.88 13.94 -0.59
C ILE A 24 0.08 14.39 0.63
N VAL A 25 0.03 13.53 1.64
CA VAL A 25 -0.64 13.80 2.89
C VAL A 25 0.32 13.49 4.02
N ARG A 26 0.51 14.47 4.90
CA ARG A 26 1.43 14.38 6.03
C ARG A 26 0.80 13.67 7.21
N ASP A 27 -0.43 14.02 7.56
CA ASP A 27 -1.05 13.55 8.80
C ASP A 27 -1.92 12.32 8.57
N ARG A 28 -1.61 11.26 9.31
CA ARG A 28 -2.42 10.03 9.37
C ARG A 28 -3.89 10.30 9.69
N ALA A 29 -4.16 11.30 10.53
CA ALA A 29 -5.50 11.66 10.99
C ALA A 29 -6.43 12.17 9.88
N SER A 30 -5.89 12.56 8.72
CA SER A 30 -6.69 13.03 7.57
C SER A 30 -7.30 11.90 6.75
N PHE A 31 -6.84 10.66 6.94
CA PHE A 31 -7.24 9.50 6.14
C PHE A 31 -8.48 8.80 6.71
N ILE A 32 -9.48 8.60 5.85
CA ILE A 32 -10.68 7.79 6.12
C ILE A 32 -10.48 6.33 5.70
N GLU A 33 -9.64 6.10 4.69
CA GLU A 33 -9.19 4.79 4.25
C GLU A 33 -7.67 4.79 4.29
N TYR A 34 -7.08 3.68 4.72
CA TYR A 34 -5.64 3.62 4.88
C TYR A 34 -5.11 2.22 4.69
N THR A 35 -4.32 2.07 3.65
CA THR A 35 -3.73 0.81 3.26
C THR A 35 -2.23 0.92 3.48
N PRO A 36 -1.68 0.28 4.55
CA PRO A 36 -0.24 0.22 4.75
C PRO A 36 0.44 -0.36 3.51
N PHE A 37 1.32 0.43 2.90
CA PHE A 37 1.99 0.07 1.66
C PHE A 37 3.23 0.96 1.52
N ASN A 38 4.39 0.37 1.76
CA ASN A 38 5.66 1.07 1.60
C ASN A 38 5.87 1.40 0.13
N THR A 39 6.00 2.67 -0.20
CA THR A 39 6.23 3.19 -1.56
C THR A 39 7.03 4.50 -1.47
N PHE A 40 7.20 5.19 -2.59
CA PHE A 40 7.90 6.48 -2.61
C PHE A 40 7.37 7.38 -3.73
N ALA A 41 7.55 8.68 -3.52
CA ALA A 41 7.33 9.69 -4.54
C ALA A 41 8.65 10.41 -4.85
N THR A 42 8.77 10.98 -6.05
CA THR A 42 9.98 11.65 -6.54
C THR A 42 9.68 13.08 -6.97
N ASN A 43 10.70 13.93 -7.07
CA ASN A 43 10.57 15.26 -7.68
C ASN A 43 10.87 15.23 -9.21
N VAL A 44 10.72 16.37 -9.91
CA VAL A 44 10.90 16.49 -11.39
C VAL A 44 12.20 15.85 -11.90
N ALA A 45 13.28 15.92 -11.12
CA ALA A 45 14.59 15.43 -11.52
C ALA A 45 14.84 13.95 -11.16
N GLY A 46 13.88 13.27 -10.50
CA GLY A 46 14.10 11.93 -9.93
C GLY A 46 15.17 11.87 -8.83
N ALA A 47 15.75 13.02 -8.46
CA ALA A 47 16.96 13.11 -7.66
C ALA A 47 16.71 13.00 -6.15
N ARG A 48 15.46 13.25 -5.70
CA ARG A 48 15.05 13.07 -4.31
C ARG A 48 13.77 12.27 -4.24
N SER A 49 13.79 11.22 -3.42
CA SER A 49 12.63 10.40 -3.10
C SER A 49 12.10 10.72 -1.70
N ALA A 50 10.80 10.93 -1.58
CA ALA A 50 10.10 10.98 -0.30
C ALA A 50 9.47 9.61 -0.04
N ALA A 51 9.79 9.00 1.10
CA ALA A 51 9.24 7.71 1.49
C ALA A 51 7.77 7.87 1.90
N ALA A 52 6.91 7.03 1.34
CA ALA A 52 5.50 6.94 1.70
C ALA A 52 5.25 5.60 2.38
N ILE A 53 4.55 5.62 3.50
CA ILE A 53 4.32 4.42 4.33
C ILE A 53 2.91 3.82 4.14
N ALA A 54 2.04 4.52 3.41
CA ALA A 54 0.71 4.05 3.08
C ALA A 54 0.10 4.83 1.91
N VAL A 55 -0.98 4.26 1.38
CA VAL A 55 -1.85 4.88 0.38
C VAL A 55 -3.28 4.84 0.89
N GLY A 56 -4.06 5.88 0.65
CA GLY A 56 -5.46 5.90 1.10
C GLY A 56 -6.28 7.06 0.59
N THR A 57 -7.49 7.18 1.13
CA THR A 57 -8.44 8.24 0.81
C THR A 57 -8.52 9.21 1.97
N VAL A 58 -8.45 10.51 1.68
CA VAL A 58 -8.55 11.58 2.68
C VAL A 58 -9.77 12.44 2.44
N GLU A 59 -10.31 12.99 3.53
CA GLU A 59 -11.39 13.97 3.49
C GLU A 59 -10.95 15.28 4.15
N ILE A 60 -11.12 16.37 3.43
CA ILE A 60 -10.66 17.69 3.84
C ILE A 60 -11.85 18.63 3.91
N GLN A 61 -12.06 19.23 5.08
CA GLN A 61 -13.08 20.26 5.24
C GLN A 61 -12.58 21.58 4.64
N VAL A 62 -13.17 21.99 3.52
CA VAL A 62 -12.71 23.14 2.72
C VAL A 62 -13.77 24.22 2.64
N LYS A 63 -13.30 25.47 2.50
CA LYS A 63 -14.18 26.59 2.21
C LYS A 63 -14.44 26.64 0.70
N ARG A 64 -15.70 26.68 0.34
CA ARG A 64 -16.16 26.65 -1.06
C ARG A 64 -15.85 27.94 -1.82
N ALA A 65 -15.95 29.09 -1.17
CA ALA A 65 -15.71 30.39 -1.80
C ALA A 65 -15.36 31.46 -0.77
N ALA A 66 -14.48 32.41 -1.13
CA ALA A 66 -14.00 33.46 -0.24
C ALA A 66 -15.15 34.27 0.41
N LYS A 67 -16.11 34.71 -0.40
CA LYS A 67 -17.20 35.63 0.01
C LYS A 67 -18.43 34.95 0.62
N LYS A 68 -18.51 33.60 0.61
CA LYS A 68 -19.67 32.88 1.18
C LYS A 68 -19.48 32.66 2.69
N ARG A 69 -20.59 32.75 3.43
CA ARG A 69 -20.66 32.53 4.88
C ARG A 69 -21.71 31.48 5.22
N GLY A 70 -21.64 30.92 6.42
CA GLY A 70 -22.59 29.93 6.94
C GLY A 70 -22.35 28.50 6.45
N PRO A 71 -23.17 27.52 6.87
CA PRO A 71 -22.91 26.09 6.65
C PRO A 71 -22.74 25.71 5.17
N ARG A 72 -23.51 26.34 4.27
CA ARG A 72 -23.43 26.10 2.81
C ARG A 72 -22.15 26.63 2.14
N SER A 73 -21.30 27.34 2.90
CA SER A 73 -20.00 27.82 2.44
C SER A 73 -18.87 26.80 2.61
N HIS A 74 -19.17 25.64 3.21
CA HIS A 74 -18.23 24.55 3.44
C HIS A 74 -18.57 23.33 2.57
N ARG A 75 -17.54 22.56 2.25
CA ARG A 75 -17.62 21.31 1.50
C ARG A 75 -16.55 20.34 2.01
N VAL A 76 -16.76 19.07 1.74
CA VAL A 76 -15.74 18.03 1.91
C VAL A 76 -15.08 17.83 0.55
N LEU A 77 -13.75 17.98 0.50
CA LEU A 77 -12.94 17.58 -0.65
C LEU A 77 -12.37 16.20 -0.33
N ARG A 78 -12.71 15.21 -1.17
CA ARG A 78 -12.20 13.85 -1.05
C ARG A 78 -11.08 13.64 -2.06
N LEU A 79 -9.90 13.20 -1.60
CA LEU A 79 -8.77 12.89 -2.47
C LEU A 79 -8.47 11.40 -2.37
N HIS A 80 -8.59 10.69 -3.48
CA HIS A 80 -8.29 9.27 -3.59
C HIS A 80 -6.80 9.04 -3.83
N ASN A 81 -6.30 7.87 -3.42
CA ASN A 81 -4.92 7.45 -3.65
C ASN A 81 -3.85 8.46 -3.16
N GLY A 82 -4.10 9.12 -2.03
CA GLY A 82 -3.13 9.98 -1.37
C GLY A 82 -2.02 9.17 -0.70
N LEU A 83 -0.78 9.60 -0.87
CA LEU A 83 0.39 8.97 -0.23
C LEU A 83 0.63 9.59 1.14
N HIS A 84 0.72 8.75 2.17
CA HIS A 84 1.08 9.18 3.52
C HIS A 84 2.60 9.33 3.64
N VAL A 85 3.07 10.58 3.74
CA VAL A 85 4.48 10.96 3.86
C VAL A 85 4.65 11.83 5.11
N PRO A 86 4.94 11.23 6.27
CA PRO A 86 5.03 11.97 7.55
C PRO A 86 6.06 13.11 7.55
N ASP A 87 7.14 12.94 6.77
CA ASP A 87 8.25 13.90 6.69
C ASP A 87 8.01 15.03 5.68
N ALA A 88 6.88 15.03 4.96
CA ALA A 88 6.60 16.02 3.94
C ALA A 88 6.48 17.44 4.54
N VAL A 89 7.12 18.43 3.91
CA VAL A 89 7.08 19.83 4.36
C VAL A 89 5.69 20.44 4.31
N CYS A 90 4.82 19.94 3.43
CA CYS A 90 3.42 20.32 3.29
C CYS A 90 2.61 19.19 2.66
N ASN A 91 1.29 19.26 2.76
CA ASN A 91 0.39 18.44 1.96
C ASN A 91 0.37 18.95 0.51
N VAL A 92 0.11 18.05 -0.44
CA VAL A 92 0.09 18.38 -1.87
C VAL A 92 -1.20 17.88 -2.51
N VAL A 93 -1.91 18.78 -3.19
CA VAL A 93 -3.00 18.43 -4.10
C VAL A 93 -2.41 18.32 -5.51
N GLY A 94 -2.30 17.10 -6.04
CA GLY A 94 -1.77 16.85 -7.38
C GLY A 94 -2.76 17.23 -8.48
N GLY A 95 -2.39 18.19 -9.34
CA GLY A 95 -3.27 18.74 -10.36
C GLY A 95 -3.42 17.90 -11.63
N THR A 96 -2.58 16.88 -11.87
CA THR A 96 -2.84 15.96 -12.99
C THR A 96 -3.74 14.80 -12.59
N VAL A 97 -3.79 14.47 -11.29
CA VAL A 97 -4.76 13.49 -10.72
C VAL A 97 -6.16 14.04 -10.76
N THR A 98 -6.31 15.36 -10.67
CA THR A 98 -7.64 15.96 -10.68
C THR A 98 -8.39 15.65 -11.96
N GLY A 99 -7.77 15.51 -13.14
CA GLY A 99 -8.47 15.38 -14.44
C GLY A 99 -9.57 14.31 -14.56
N GLU A 100 -9.60 13.28 -13.71
CA GLU A 100 -10.64 12.25 -13.69
C GLU A 100 -11.79 12.55 -12.69
N ASP A 101 -11.48 13.14 -11.53
CA ASP A 101 -12.46 13.41 -10.45
C ASP A 101 -12.87 14.91 -10.34
N PHE A 102 -11.98 15.82 -10.74
CA PHE A 102 -12.05 17.25 -10.48
C PHE A 102 -11.37 18.13 -11.55
N SER A 103 -11.90 19.31 -11.85
CA SER A 103 -11.20 20.29 -12.70
C SER A 103 -10.61 21.43 -11.87
N VAL A 104 -9.37 21.80 -12.20
CA VAL A 104 -8.69 22.97 -11.61
C VAL A 104 -8.74 24.11 -12.61
N GLU A 105 -9.34 25.23 -12.21
CA GLU A 105 -9.42 26.44 -13.02
C GLU A 105 -8.69 27.59 -12.32
N LEU A 106 -7.91 28.35 -13.07
CA LEU A 106 -7.31 29.58 -12.54
C LEU A 106 -8.41 30.63 -12.24
N GLY A 107 -8.17 31.41 -11.20
CA GLY A 107 -9.09 32.44 -10.73
C GLY A 107 -9.09 33.66 -11.65
N ALA A 108 -10.24 34.30 -11.81
CA ALA A 108 -10.33 35.64 -12.38
C ALA A 108 -9.97 36.67 -11.29
N ARG A 109 -9.32 37.79 -11.69
CA ARG A 109 -8.74 38.81 -10.77
C ARG A 109 -9.72 39.38 -9.71
N ASN A 110 -11.04 39.20 -9.86
CA ASN A 110 -12.06 39.86 -9.01
C ASN A 110 -12.81 38.91 -8.04
N GLU A 111 -12.47 37.61 -8.01
CA GLU A 111 -13.23 36.61 -7.24
C GLU A 111 -12.71 36.38 -5.80
N GLY A 112 -11.55 36.96 -5.44
CA GLY A 112 -10.90 36.71 -4.14
C GLY A 112 -10.33 35.29 -4.01
N SER A 113 -10.10 34.63 -5.15
CA SER A 113 -9.49 33.31 -5.28
C SER A 113 -8.53 33.30 -6.47
N ASP A 114 -7.35 32.71 -6.31
CA ASP A 114 -6.33 32.59 -7.36
C ASP A 114 -6.50 31.32 -8.20
N ALA A 115 -7.14 30.29 -7.65
CA ALA A 115 -7.59 29.10 -8.38
C ALA A 115 -8.81 28.48 -7.69
N ARG A 116 -9.51 27.56 -8.38
CA ARG A 116 -10.68 26.84 -7.87
C ARG A 116 -10.66 25.38 -8.30
N ILE A 117 -11.18 24.51 -7.45
CA ILE A 117 -11.51 23.12 -7.82
C ILE A 117 -13.01 23.01 -8.03
N ARG A 118 -13.39 22.32 -9.10
CA ARG A 118 -14.76 21.89 -9.38
C ARG A 118 -14.82 20.37 -9.47
N ASN A 119 -15.97 19.80 -9.14
CA ASN A 119 -16.27 18.41 -9.43
C ASN A 119 -16.30 18.19 -10.95
N GLY A 120 -15.65 17.14 -11.44
CA GLY A 120 -15.54 16.85 -12.87
C GLY A 120 -16.88 16.52 -13.54
N SER A 121 -17.83 15.95 -12.78
CA SER A 121 -19.12 15.50 -13.32
C SER A 121 -20.14 16.64 -13.48
N ASP A 122 -20.30 17.49 -12.47
CA ASP A 122 -21.35 18.53 -12.42
C ASP A 122 -20.81 19.98 -12.45
N TYR A 123 -19.48 20.14 -12.53
CA TYR A 123 -18.77 21.43 -12.50
C TYR A 123 -19.08 22.30 -11.27
N VAL A 124 -19.61 21.70 -10.20
CA VAL A 124 -19.88 22.40 -8.95
C VAL A 124 -18.55 22.73 -8.28
N ARG A 125 -18.38 24.01 -7.92
CA ARG A 125 -17.21 24.48 -7.16
C ARG A 125 -17.16 23.79 -5.78
N LEU A 126 -16.07 23.09 -5.52
CA LEU A 126 -15.80 22.40 -4.25
C LEU A 126 -14.93 23.24 -3.32
N ALA A 127 -13.86 23.83 -3.86
CA ALA A 127 -12.86 24.56 -3.08
C ALA A 127 -12.22 25.69 -3.88
N TYR A 128 -11.42 26.51 -3.21
CA TYR A 128 -10.60 27.54 -3.84
C TYR A 128 -9.22 27.66 -3.17
N PHE A 129 -8.30 28.21 -3.94
CA PHE A 129 -6.93 28.49 -3.53
C PHE A 129 -6.69 29.99 -3.49
N VAL A 130 -5.76 30.38 -2.64
CA VAL A 130 -5.20 31.73 -2.60
C VAL A 130 -3.68 31.61 -2.56
N LYS A 131 -2.97 32.53 -3.21
CA LYS A 131 -1.53 32.59 -3.11
C LYS A 131 -1.11 32.94 -1.68
N ASN A 132 -0.21 32.14 -1.11
CA ASN A 132 0.47 32.50 0.12
C ASN A 132 1.63 33.47 -0.14
N GLN A 133 2.40 33.81 0.90
CA GLN A 133 3.53 34.73 0.80
C GLN A 133 4.64 34.26 -0.17
N TYR A 134 4.70 32.96 -0.46
CA TYR A 134 5.64 32.35 -1.40
C TYR A 134 5.06 32.19 -2.82
N SER A 135 3.91 32.81 -3.10
CA SER A 135 3.15 32.65 -4.36
C SER A 135 2.68 31.22 -4.67
N LEU A 136 2.68 30.32 -3.68
CA LEU A 136 2.13 28.98 -3.81
C LEU A 136 0.61 29.02 -3.65
N LEU A 137 -0.11 28.25 -4.47
CA LEU A 137 -1.56 28.14 -4.40
C LEU A 137 -1.97 27.25 -3.22
N GLU A 138 -2.40 27.89 -2.14
CA GLU A 138 -2.78 27.24 -0.88
C GLU A 138 -4.30 27.05 -0.78
N LEU A 139 -4.73 25.82 -0.49
CA LEU A 139 -6.13 25.43 -0.36
C LEU A 139 -6.73 26.09 0.88
N ARG A 140 -7.89 26.72 0.73
CA ARG A 140 -8.57 27.33 1.88
C ARG A 140 -9.40 26.29 2.65
N LEU A 141 -8.86 25.87 3.78
CA LEU A 141 -9.52 25.00 4.75
C LEU A 141 -10.68 25.72 5.46
N SER A 142 -11.61 24.93 5.98
CA SER A 142 -12.63 25.41 6.91
C SER A 142 -12.00 25.57 8.30
N ASN A 143 -12.26 26.67 8.97
CA ASN A 143 -11.90 26.85 10.37
C ASN A 143 -12.95 26.20 11.29
N PRO A 144 -12.63 26.00 12.58
CA PRO A 144 -13.63 25.65 13.59
C PRO A 144 -14.82 26.62 13.58
N PRO A 145 -16.05 26.16 13.87
CA PRO A 145 -16.39 24.81 14.36
C PRO A 145 -16.58 23.75 13.25
N VAL A 146 -16.54 24.15 11.97
CA VAL A 146 -16.85 23.23 10.86
C VAL A 146 -15.64 22.37 10.46
N GLY A 147 -14.47 23.00 10.36
CA GLY A 147 -13.23 22.29 10.08
C GLY A 147 -12.38 22.06 11.32
N PRO A 148 -11.27 21.31 11.16
CA PRO A 148 -10.39 20.98 12.27
C PRO A 148 -9.66 22.21 12.81
N ARG A 149 -9.10 22.08 14.02
CA ARG A 149 -8.05 23.00 14.45
C ARG A 149 -6.80 22.73 13.62
N LEU A 150 -6.15 23.80 13.20
CA LEU A 150 -4.98 23.74 12.34
C LEU A 150 -3.74 24.04 13.16
N GLY A 151 -2.67 23.29 12.88
CA GLY A 151 -1.36 23.50 13.48
C GLY A 151 -0.63 24.69 12.86
N LEU A 152 0.64 24.84 13.21
CA LEU A 152 1.52 25.85 12.60
C LEU A 152 1.89 25.47 11.16
N SER A 153 1.94 26.46 10.27
CA SER A 153 2.51 26.30 8.93
C SER A 153 4.02 26.10 9.04
N ARG A 154 4.56 25.03 8.45
CA ARG A 154 6.03 24.87 8.40
C ARG A 154 6.64 25.72 7.29
N LEU A 155 5.87 26.06 6.26
CA LEU A 155 6.34 26.96 5.22
C LEU A 155 6.71 28.32 5.82
N ASP A 156 5.97 28.78 6.82
CA ASP A 156 6.21 30.06 7.50
C ASP A 156 7.38 30.01 8.50
N MET A 157 7.85 28.81 8.87
CA MET A 157 9.02 28.65 9.75
C MET A 157 10.35 28.94 9.03
N GLU A 158 10.35 28.98 7.70
CA GLU A 158 11.54 29.31 6.89
C GLU A 158 11.22 30.44 5.88
N PRO A 159 11.20 31.72 6.35
CA PRO A 159 10.70 32.89 5.61
C PRO A 159 11.44 33.21 4.31
N SER A 160 12.69 32.75 4.17
CA SER A 160 13.54 32.96 2.98
C SER A 160 13.51 31.78 2.01
N GLY A 161 12.69 30.75 2.27
CA GLY A 161 12.62 29.54 1.46
C GLY A 161 12.05 29.80 0.06
N VAL A 162 12.77 29.36 -0.98
CA VAL A 162 12.22 29.23 -2.34
C VAL A 162 11.75 27.79 -2.51
N TYR A 163 10.43 27.60 -2.54
CA TYR A 163 9.84 26.26 -2.63
C TYR A 163 9.51 25.87 -4.07
N ASN A 164 10.03 24.73 -4.51
CA ASN A 164 9.58 24.05 -5.72
C ASN A 164 8.91 22.73 -5.31
N ILE A 165 7.57 22.76 -5.21
CA ILE A 165 6.78 21.60 -4.80
C ILE A 165 6.31 20.88 -6.05
N HIS A 166 6.88 19.70 -6.29
CA HIS A 166 6.50 18.83 -7.39
C HIS A 166 6.69 17.37 -6.98
N VAL A 167 5.69 16.55 -7.27
CA VAL A 167 5.64 15.17 -6.79
C VAL A 167 5.16 14.25 -7.90
N ILE A 168 5.96 13.22 -8.15
CA ILE A 168 5.69 12.14 -9.10
C ILE A 168 5.66 10.83 -8.33
N TRP A 169 4.51 10.14 -8.31
CA TRP A 169 4.43 8.73 -7.97
C TRP A 169 4.79 7.89 -9.21
N PRO A 170 5.91 7.15 -9.19
CA PRO A 170 6.36 6.40 -10.36
C PRO A 170 5.29 5.42 -10.85
N VAL A 171 5.25 5.19 -12.16
CA VAL A 171 4.32 4.23 -12.78
C VAL A 171 4.52 2.82 -12.20
N SER A 172 5.78 2.43 -11.95
CA SER A 172 6.11 1.13 -11.33
C SER A 172 5.45 0.95 -9.97
N GLU A 173 5.47 1.99 -9.15
CA GLU A 173 4.91 1.97 -7.80
C GLU A 173 3.39 1.98 -7.79
N ARG A 174 2.77 2.73 -8.72
CA ARG A 174 1.32 2.69 -8.95
C ARG A 174 0.84 1.30 -9.34
N ARG A 175 1.50 0.67 -10.32
CA ARG A 175 1.20 -0.71 -10.73
C ARG A 175 1.38 -1.71 -9.58
N ARG A 176 2.44 -1.54 -8.77
CA ARG A 176 2.66 -2.39 -7.59
C ARG A 176 1.54 -2.25 -6.57
N PHE A 177 1.00 -1.05 -6.39
CA PHE A 177 -0.14 -0.81 -5.51
C PHE A 177 -1.46 -1.37 -6.08
N GLU A 178 -1.69 -1.25 -7.39
CA GLU A 178 -2.85 -1.85 -8.07
C GLU A 178 -2.87 -3.38 -7.90
N ALA A 179 -1.77 -4.06 -8.22
CA ALA A 179 -1.65 -5.50 -8.03
C ALA A 179 -1.83 -5.92 -6.55
N PHE A 180 -1.33 -5.10 -5.62
CA PHE A 180 -1.53 -5.31 -4.19
C PHE A 180 -3.02 -5.23 -3.79
N LYS A 181 -3.77 -4.24 -4.32
CA LYS A 181 -5.22 -4.12 -4.08
C LYS A 181 -5.99 -5.30 -4.66
N GLU A 182 -5.63 -5.78 -5.85
CA GLU A 182 -6.23 -6.98 -6.45
C GLU A 182 -6.01 -8.21 -5.55
N GLY A 183 -4.79 -8.39 -5.04
CA GLY A 183 -4.47 -9.45 -4.09
C GLY A 183 -5.27 -9.36 -2.78
N LEU A 184 -5.45 -8.15 -2.23
CA LEU A 184 -6.30 -7.95 -1.05
C LEU A 184 -7.76 -8.33 -1.33
N ASN A 185 -8.32 -7.86 -2.45
CA ASN A 185 -9.70 -8.17 -2.82
C ASN A 185 -9.91 -9.67 -3.00
N HIS A 186 -8.94 -10.37 -3.61
CA HIS A 186 -8.97 -11.83 -3.74
C HIS A 186 -8.96 -12.52 -2.37
N ARG A 187 -8.10 -12.10 -1.44
CA ARG A 187 -8.04 -12.65 -0.07
C ARG A 187 -9.34 -12.44 0.70
N VAL A 188 -9.95 -11.26 0.62
CA VAL A 188 -11.23 -10.94 1.25
C VAL A 188 -12.37 -11.77 0.63
N TYR A 189 -12.39 -11.90 -0.71
CA TYR A 189 -13.36 -12.74 -1.41
C TYR A 189 -13.25 -14.22 -0.99
N CYS A 190 -12.04 -14.76 -0.89
CA CYS A 190 -11.83 -16.12 -0.39
C CYS A 190 -12.27 -16.26 1.07
N ALA A 191 -11.91 -15.32 1.95
CA ALA A 191 -12.29 -15.36 3.36
C ALA A 191 -13.82 -15.35 3.56
N ASN A 192 -14.54 -14.55 2.77
CA ASN A 192 -16.00 -14.42 2.88
C ASN A 192 -16.80 -15.56 2.24
N ASN A 193 -16.20 -16.33 1.33
CA ASN A 193 -16.86 -17.44 0.62
C ASN A 193 -16.41 -18.83 1.09
N ILE A 194 -15.55 -18.92 2.10
CA ILE A 194 -15.22 -20.18 2.78
C ILE A 194 -16.10 -20.28 4.03
N PRO A 195 -16.91 -21.34 4.22
CA PRO A 195 -17.71 -21.53 5.42
C PRO A 195 -16.81 -21.78 6.65
N SER A 196 -16.42 -20.69 7.29
CA SER A 196 -15.44 -20.57 8.36
C SER A 196 -15.97 -21.02 9.75
N SER A 197 -17.28 -21.22 9.88
CA SER A 197 -17.94 -21.66 11.12
C SER A 197 -17.98 -23.17 11.34
N GLN A 198 -17.60 -23.99 10.35
CA GLN A 198 -17.59 -25.44 10.53
C GLN A 198 -16.35 -25.92 11.31
N PRO A 199 -16.51 -26.80 12.31
CA PRO A 199 -15.41 -27.46 12.99
C PRO A 199 -14.44 -28.11 12.01
N TYR A 200 -13.21 -28.36 12.45
CA TYR A 200 -12.25 -29.09 11.62
C TYR A 200 -12.82 -30.44 11.17
N THR A 201 -12.75 -30.72 9.87
CA THR A 201 -13.05 -32.05 9.31
C THR A 201 -12.01 -33.08 9.79
N ALA A 202 -12.29 -34.37 9.60
CA ALA A 202 -11.35 -35.42 9.99
C ALA A 202 -10.01 -35.31 9.23
N GLU A 203 -10.05 -34.91 7.96
CA GLU A 203 -8.88 -34.70 7.10
C GLU A 203 -8.05 -33.50 7.59
N GLU A 204 -8.71 -32.39 7.94
CA GLU A 204 -8.05 -31.21 8.51
C GLU A 204 -7.35 -31.53 9.84
N LYS A 205 -7.99 -32.32 10.70
CA LYS A 205 -7.37 -32.78 11.97
C LYS A 205 -6.16 -33.67 11.74
N LEU A 206 -6.22 -34.55 10.73
CA LEU A 206 -5.09 -35.42 10.38
C LEU A 206 -3.92 -34.60 9.81
N TRP A 207 -4.19 -33.62 8.95
CA TRP A 207 -3.18 -32.72 8.42
C TRP A 207 -2.53 -31.88 9.53
N LEU A 208 -3.32 -31.27 10.41
CA LEU A 208 -2.80 -30.52 11.56
C LEU A 208 -1.99 -31.39 12.51
N LYS A 209 -2.39 -32.64 12.73
CA LYS A 209 -1.62 -33.60 13.53
C LYS A 209 -0.29 -33.94 12.86
N LYS A 210 -0.27 -34.13 11.54
CA LYS A 210 0.92 -34.46 10.76
C LYS A 210 1.91 -33.29 10.69
N HIS A 211 1.45 -32.07 10.43
CA HIS A 211 2.31 -30.90 10.17
C HIS A 211 2.64 -30.07 11.42
N TYR A 212 1.75 -30.06 12.43
CA TYR A 212 1.90 -29.20 13.62
C TYR A 212 1.77 -29.95 14.95
N GLY A 213 1.50 -31.26 14.92
CA GLY A 213 1.33 -32.08 16.11
C GLY A 213 0.00 -31.86 16.84
N GLY A 214 -0.98 -31.23 16.19
CA GLY A 214 -2.33 -30.98 16.70
C GLY A 214 -2.78 -29.53 16.52
N ASP A 215 -4.09 -29.33 16.68
CA ASP A 215 -4.78 -28.04 16.58
C ASP A 215 -4.29 -27.00 17.61
N PHE A 216 -4.08 -27.43 18.87
CA PHE A 216 -3.57 -26.56 19.94
C PHE A 216 -2.19 -25.99 19.59
N LYS A 217 -1.27 -26.84 19.15
CA LYS A 217 0.11 -26.44 18.81
C LYS A 217 0.13 -25.55 17.56
N PHE A 218 -0.72 -25.85 16.59
CA PHE A 218 -0.91 -25.02 15.42
C PHE A 218 -1.35 -23.60 15.81
N LEU A 219 -2.42 -23.45 16.61
CA LEU A 219 -2.88 -22.12 17.04
C LEU A 219 -1.80 -21.36 17.82
N GLN A 220 -1.06 -22.05 18.68
CA GLN A 220 0.05 -21.46 19.43
C GLN A 220 1.17 -20.93 18.51
N VAL A 221 1.52 -21.64 17.43
CA VAL A 221 2.53 -21.20 16.45
C VAL A 221 2.14 -19.89 15.76
N TYR A 222 0.84 -19.69 15.50
CA TYR A 222 0.32 -18.49 14.86
C TYR A 222 -0.11 -17.39 15.85
N GLY A 223 0.19 -17.57 17.15
CA GLY A 223 -0.15 -16.58 18.19
C GLY A 223 -1.65 -16.47 18.48
N LEU A 224 -2.42 -17.49 18.13
CA LEU A 224 -3.89 -17.55 18.26
C LEU A 224 -4.29 -18.28 19.55
N SER A 225 -5.33 -17.79 20.22
CA SER A 225 -5.85 -18.36 21.46
C SER A 225 -6.90 -19.44 21.21
N ILE A 226 -6.78 -20.59 21.88
CA ILE A 226 -7.83 -21.63 21.91
C ILE A 226 -9.09 -21.22 22.69
N TYR A 227 -9.03 -20.12 23.45
CA TYR A 227 -10.13 -19.66 24.30
C TYR A 227 -10.94 -18.52 23.67
N LYS A 228 -10.59 -18.10 22.45
CA LYS A 228 -11.31 -17.07 21.71
C LYS A 228 -11.87 -17.69 20.45
N ASP A 229 -13.18 -17.56 20.27
CA ASP A 229 -13.87 -18.15 19.13
C ASP A 229 -13.41 -17.48 17.82
N GLU A 230 -13.08 -16.18 17.86
CA GLU A 230 -12.53 -15.45 16.70
C GLU A 230 -11.14 -15.97 16.31
N ASP A 231 -10.25 -16.20 17.28
CA ASP A 231 -8.90 -16.73 17.04
C ASP A 231 -8.96 -18.20 16.55
N CYS A 232 -9.90 -18.99 17.08
CA CYS A 232 -10.15 -20.35 16.59
C CYS A 232 -10.65 -20.36 15.15
N GLU A 233 -11.46 -19.38 14.78
CA GLU A 233 -11.96 -19.18 13.42
C GLU A 233 -10.87 -18.76 12.46
N GLU A 234 -10.05 -17.78 12.85
CA GLU A 234 -8.87 -17.36 12.10
C GLU A 234 -7.90 -18.54 11.90
N GLY A 235 -7.69 -19.36 12.93
CA GLY A 235 -6.89 -20.57 12.82
C GLY A 235 -7.43 -21.57 11.78
N ARG A 236 -8.75 -21.79 11.72
CA ARG A 236 -9.35 -22.67 10.69
C ARG A 236 -9.13 -22.13 9.29
N ALA A 237 -9.27 -20.81 9.11
CA ALA A 237 -9.01 -20.16 7.83
C ALA A 237 -7.54 -20.33 7.38
N ILE A 238 -6.59 -20.15 8.30
CA ILE A 238 -5.15 -20.35 8.04
C ILE A 238 -4.87 -21.82 7.70
N ALA A 239 -5.38 -22.77 8.49
CA ALA A 239 -5.18 -24.20 8.24
C ALA A 239 -5.71 -24.62 6.85
N ARG A 240 -6.92 -24.19 6.50
CA ARG A 240 -7.53 -24.47 5.17
C ARG A 240 -6.78 -23.81 4.03
N ALA A 241 -6.25 -22.60 4.23
CA ALA A 241 -5.43 -21.92 3.24
C ALA A 241 -4.09 -22.65 3.02
N LEU A 242 -3.47 -23.15 4.09
CA LEU A 242 -2.24 -23.94 4.02
C LEU A 242 -2.47 -25.29 3.36
N MET A 243 -3.56 -25.98 3.69
CA MET A 243 -3.94 -27.25 3.05
C MET A 243 -4.19 -27.10 1.55
N ARG A 244 -4.85 -26.02 1.11
CA ARG A 244 -5.01 -25.70 -0.33
C ARG A 244 -3.69 -25.38 -1.03
N GLY A 245 -2.69 -24.93 -0.28
CA GLY A 245 -1.32 -24.74 -0.78
C GLY A 245 -0.58 -26.06 -0.92
N ASP A 246 -0.77 -26.99 0.02
CA ASP A 246 -0.21 -28.35 0.00
C ASP A 246 -0.86 -29.25 -1.06
N GLU A 247 -2.10 -28.98 -1.49
CA GLU A 247 -2.76 -29.66 -2.62
C GLU A 247 -2.10 -29.37 -3.99
N SER A 248 -1.05 -28.53 -4.03
CA SER A 248 -0.27 -28.26 -5.25
C SER A 248 0.96 -29.15 -5.46
N ASP A 249 1.12 -30.21 -4.66
CA ASP A 249 2.14 -31.26 -4.89
C ASP A 249 1.64 -32.43 -5.77
N GLU A 250 0.42 -32.35 -6.31
CA GLU A 250 0.01 -33.15 -7.47
C GLU A 250 -0.02 -32.28 -8.73
N ASP A 251 1.00 -32.47 -9.58
CA ASP A 251 1.14 -31.98 -10.96
C ASP A 251 0.83 -30.47 -11.20
N VAL A 252 1.78 -29.59 -10.85
CA VAL A 252 1.89 -28.27 -11.48
C VAL A 252 2.70 -28.41 -12.78
N PRO A 253 2.07 -28.31 -13.97
CA PRO A 253 2.79 -28.32 -15.24
C PRO A 253 3.45 -26.96 -15.40
N GLY A 254 4.68 -26.82 -14.91
CA GLY A 254 5.44 -25.58 -15.06
C GLY A 254 6.59 -25.36 -14.07
N PHE A 255 6.71 -26.16 -13.01
CA PHE A 255 7.91 -26.13 -12.17
C PHE A 255 8.94 -27.11 -12.76
N PRO A 256 10.08 -26.64 -13.29
CA PRO A 256 10.95 -27.49 -14.09
C PRO A 256 11.79 -28.46 -13.25
N PHE A 257 11.64 -28.53 -11.93
CA PHE A 257 12.47 -29.39 -11.07
C PHE A 257 11.71 -30.61 -10.56
N THR A 258 12.33 -31.78 -10.62
CA THR A 258 11.81 -33.00 -10.01
C THR A 258 12.02 -32.98 -8.49
N HIS A 259 11.28 -33.83 -7.76
CA HIS A 259 11.46 -33.97 -6.31
C HIS A 259 12.92 -34.29 -5.92
N ASP A 260 13.59 -35.16 -6.68
CA ASP A 260 14.99 -35.52 -6.42
C ASP A 260 15.96 -34.34 -6.60
N GLU A 261 15.68 -33.47 -7.59
CA GLU A 261 16.46 -32.26 -7.84
C GLU A 261 16.28 -31.23 -6.71
N LEU A 262 15.07 -31.13 -6.14
CA LEU A 262 14.78 -30.30 -4.98
C LEU A 262 15.51 -30.81 -3.73
N VAL A 263 15.42 -32.11 -3.44
CA VAL A 263 16.12 -32.73 -2.31
C VAL A 263 17.64 -32.57 -2.45
N PHE A 264 18.19 -32.73 -3.66
CA PHE A 264 19.61 -32.54 -3.92
C PHE A 264 20.07 -31.10 -3.64
N THR A 265 19.29 -30.10 -4.09
CA THR A 265 19.62 -28.68 -3.88
C THR A 265 19.47 -28.27 -2.43
N GLU A 266 18.39 -28.70 -1.76
CA GLU A 266 18.17 -28.46 -0.32
C GLU A 266 19.33 -28.99 0.52
N LYS A 267 19.80 -30.22 0.25
CA LYS A 267 20.90 -30.82 1.02
C LYS A 267 22.21 -30.04 0.95
N ARG A 268 22.45 -29.29 -0.13
CA ARG A 268 23.77 -28.70 -0.41
C ARG A 268 23.77 -27.17 -0.39
N TRP A 269 22.61 -26.55 -0.56
CA TRP A 269 22.43 -25.09 -0.53
C TRP A 269 21.33 -24.64 0.45
N GLY A 270 20.68 -25.56 1.16
CA GLY A 270 19.64 -25.26 2.16
C GLY A 270 18.25 -25.10 1.56
N ASP A 271 18.13 -24.50 0.38
CA ASP A 271 16.91 -24.47 -0.42
C ASP A 271 17.23 -24.09 -1.89
N MET A 272 16.21 -24.17 -2.76
CA MET A 272 16.33 -23.78 -4.17
C MET A 272 16.60 -22.27 -4.34
N ALA A 273 16.16 -21.42 -3.40
CA ALA A 273 16.35 -19.98 -3.50
C ALA A 273 17.83 -19.56 -3.33
N ASN A 274 18.53 -20.21 -2.41
CA ASN A 274 19.95 -20.04 -2.17
C ASN A 274 20.77 -20.59 -3.34
N PHE A 275 20.34 -21.71 -3.94
CA PHE A 275 20.96 -22.25 -5.16
C PHE A 275 20.84 -21.28 -6.34
N MET A 276 19.65 -20.73 -6.59
CA MET A 276 19.42 -19.73 -7.65
C MET A 276 20.23 -18.46 -7.40
N THR A 277 20.31 -18.00 -6.16
CA THR A 277 21.13 -16.84 -5.76
C THR A 277 22.62 -17.10 -5.99
N TRP A 278 23.10 -18.31 -5.70
CA TRP A 278 24.49 -18.71 -5.94
C TRP A 278 24.86 -18.66 -7.42
N LEU A 279 23.94 -19.06 -8.31
CA LEU A 279 24.11 -18.97 -9.77
C LEU A 279 23.84 -17.57 -10.35
N ARG A 280 23.37 -16.62 -9.53
CA ARG A 280 22.88 -15.29 -9.96
C ARG A 280 21.73 -15.37 -10.96
N LEU A 281 20.81 -16.32 -10.75
CA LEU A 281 19.63 -16.58 -11.59
C LEU A 281 18.33 -16.12 -10.90
N ALA A 282 17.36 -15.65 -11.67
CA ALA A 282 16.07 -15.17 -11.15
C ALA A 282 15.03 -16.30 -11.04
N ARG A 283 14.47 -16.48 -9.83
CA ARG A 283 13.51 -17.56 -9.48
C ARG A 283 12.18 -17.54 -10.26
N TYR A 284 11.83 -16.40 -10.84
CA TYR A 284 10.57 -16.21 -11.56
C TYR A 284 10.79 -16.03 -13.07
N ASN A 285 12.02 -16.22 -13.54
CA ASN A 285 12.35 -16.20 -14.96
C ASN A 285 12.45 -17.64 -15.47
N LYS A 286 11.68 -17.97 -16.52
CA LYS A 286 11.60 -19.32 -17.08
C LYS A 286 12.93 -19.83 -17.62
N ASP A 287 13.68 -18.98 -18.33
CA ASP A 287 14.97 -19.35 -18.94
C ASP A 287 16.04 -19.57 -17.87
N ASP A 288 15.98 -18.78 -16.80
CA ASP A 288 16.83 -18.95 -15.63
C ASP A 288 16.53 -20.26 -14.88
N CYS A 289 15.25 -20.63 -14.76
CA CYS A 289 14.85 -21.91 -14.16
C CYS A 289 15.30 -23.12 -15.00
N GLU A 290 15.21 -23.06 -16.33
CA GLU A 290 15.74 -24.11 -17.23
C GLU A 290 17.27 -24.21 -17.16
N THR A 291 17.95 -23.07 -17.08
CA THR A 291 19.40 -23.01 -16.88
C THR A 291 19.79 -23.68 -15.56
N ALA A 292 19.09 -23.35 -14.48
CA ALA A 292 19.30 -23.95 -13.18
C ALA A 292 19.03 -25.46 -13.17
N LYS A 293 17.96 -25.92 -13.85
CA LYS A 293 17.67 -27.36 -14.01
C LYS A 293 18.83 -28.11 -14.67
N THR A 294 19.36 -27.55 -15.76
CA THR A 294 20.51 -28.14 -16.47
C THR A 294 21.72 -28.26 -15.54
N VAL A 295 22.00 -27.24 -14.74
CA VAL A 295 23.11 -27.25 -13.79
C VAL A 295 22.90 -28.29 -12.69
N VAL A 296 21.69 -28.43 -12.15
CA VAL A 296 21.38 -29.47 -11.14
C VAL A 296 21.61 -30.87 -11.69
N GLY A 297 21.10 -31.16 -12.90
CA GLY A 297 21.28 -32.47 -13.54
C GLY A 297 22.77 -32.83 -13.73
N VAL A 298 23.59 -31.87 -14.13
CA VAL A 298 25.05 -32.07 -14.26
C VAL A 298 25.69 -32.35 -12.89
N LEU A 299 25.31 -31.59 -11.87
CA LEU A 299 25.88 -31.74 -10.53
C LEU A 299 25.52 -33.08 -9.88
N MET A 300 24.29 -33.56 -10.08
CA MET A 300 23.85 -34.88 -9.65
C MET A 300 24.64 -35.99 -10.35
N ALA A 301 24.76 -35.94 -11.67
CA ALA A 301 25.53 -36.93 -12.43
C ALA A 301 27.01 -36.98 -12.01
N VAL A 302 27.63 -35.85 -11.66
CA VAL A 302 28.99 -35.80 -11.12
C VAL A 302 29.06 -36.41 -9.71
N ALA A 303 28.06 -36.17 -8.86
CA ALA A 303 28.00 -36.73 -7.52
C ALA A 303 27.87 -38.27 -7.57
N ASP A 304 27.03 -38.80 -8.46
CA ASP A 304 26.84 -40.24 -8.62
C ASP A 304 28.11 -40.93 -9.15
N ARG A 305 28.80 -40.32 -10.12
CA ARG A 305 30.10 -40.83 -10.60
C ARG A 305 31.17 -40.84 -9.51
N LYS A 306 31.17 -39.86 -8.61
CA LYS A 306 32.09 -39.84 -7.45
C LYS A 306 31.74 -40.91 -6.42
N ARG A 307 30.46 -41.22 -6.25
CA ARG A 307 29.99 -42.28 -5.34
C ARG A 307 30.34 -43.67 -5.89
N ALA A 308 30.15 -43.90 -7.19
CA ALA A 308 30.49 -45.14 -7.87
C ALA A 308 32.01 -45.43 -7.94
N ARG A 309 32.87 -44.41 -7.83
CA ARG A 309 34.34 -44.59 -7.74
C ARG A 309 34.85 -44.82 -6.31
N ARG A 310 34.00 -44.66 -5.30
CA ARG A 310 34.33 -44.82 -3.88
C ARG A 310 33.72 -46.09 -3.26
N ALA A 311 32.84 -46.77 -4.00
CA ALA A 311 32.34 -48.11 -3.71
C ALA A 311 33.20 -49.14 -4.45
#